data_AF-A0A2K8UFW2-F1
#
_entry.id   AF-A0A2K8UFW2-F1
#
_cell.length_a   1.000
_cell.length_b   1.000
_cell.length_c   1.000
_cell.angle_alpha   90.00
_cell.angle_beta   90.00
_cell.angle_gamma   90.00
#
_symmetry.space_group_name_H-M   'P 1'
#
loop_
_entity.id
_entity.type
_entity.pdbx_description
1 polymer ?
#
loop_
_entity_poly.entity_id
_entity_poly.type
_entity_poly.pdbx_seq_one_letter_code
_entity_poly.pdbx_strand_id
1 'polypeptide(L)'
;MTKGKPPKNIARRALGIALSATPILLALACALWPRAPSPAREAAGLVLTIGATLLGLWNLYLGYVRPWRYRRRHGSPTGYHLVSGLPLVGTLLLVGGCVIAFGSPLVGCCGLLAALVDPDGLPWIPVHTWEDGSLWDG
;
A
#
# COMPACT_ATOMS: atom_id res chain seq x y z
N MET A 1 -41.13 -7.62 2.62
CA MET A 1 -40.20 -7.56 3.76
C MET A 1 -38.83 -7.14 3.25
N THR A 2 -38.47 -5.88 3.40
CA THR A 2 -37.11 -5.40 3.14
C THR A 2 -36.22 -5.95 4.24
N LYS A 3 -35.36 -6.95 3.94
CA LYS A 3 -34.29 -7.34 4.87
C LYS A 3 -33.42 -6.10 5.08
N GLY A 4 -33.54 -5.47 6.25
CA GLY A 4 -32.66 -4.37 6.64
C GLY A 4 -31.21 -4.85 6.54
N LYS A 5 -30.32 -4.00 6.02
CA LYS A 5 -28.89 -4.31 5.96
C LYS A 5 -28.41 -4.67 7.38
N PRO A 6 -27.58 -5.72 7.55
CA PRO A 6 -27.02 -6.04 8.85
C PRO A 6 -26.27 -4.83 9.43
N PRO A 7 -26.26 -4.65 10.76
CA PRO A 7 -25.56 -3.54 11.39
C PRO A 7 -24.06 -3.62 11.09
N LYS A 8 -23.45 -2.47 10.76
CA LYS A 8 -22.01 -2.41 10.47
C LYS A 8 -21.20 -2.69 11.75
N ASN A 9 -20.21 -3.57 11.68
CA ASN A 9 -19.32 -3.85 12.81
C ASN A 9 -18.19 -2.81 12.85
N ILE A 10 -18.47 -1.70 13.52
CA ILE A 10 -17.55 -0.54 13.57
C ILE A 10 -16.21 -0.89 14.24
N ALA A 11 -16.21 -1.76 15.25
CA ALA A 11 -14.98 -2.16 15.94
C ALA A 11 -14.01 -2.91 15.01
N ARG A 12 -14.52 -3.87 14.23
CA ARG A 12 -13.73 -4.62 13.25
C ARG A 12 -13.20 -3.73 12.13
N ARG A 13 -14.02 -2.79 11.65
CA ARG A 13 -13.62 -1.77 10.66
C ARG A 13 -12.51 -0.86 11.19
N ALA A 14 -12.63 -0.37 12.42
CA ALA A 14 -11.61 0.46 13.05
C ALA A 14 -10.28 -0.30 13.21
N LEU A 15 -10.33 -1.57 13.64
CA LEU A 15 -9.14 -2.41 13.77
C LEU A 15 -8.43 -2.61 12.42
N GLY A 16 -9.16 -2.94 11.36
CA GLY A 16 -8.56 -3.10 10.03
C GLY A 16 -7.95 -1.81 9.49
N ILE A 17 -8.61 -0.66 9.68
CA ILE A 17 -8.03 0.64 9.34
C ILE A 17 -6.73 0.89 10.10
N ALA A 18 -6.72 0.63 11.42
CA ALA A 18 -5.53 0.82 12.24
C ALA A 18 -4.36 -0.05 11.77
N LEU A 19 -4.62 -1.33 11.48
CA LEU A 19 -3.61 -2.27 10.97
C LEU A 19 -3.13 -1.90 9.56
N SER A 20 -4.01 -1.43 8.69
CA SER A 20 -3.63 -0.95 7.36
C SER A 20 -2.83 0.35 7.39
N ALA A 21 -3.07 1.21 8.38
CA ALA A 21 -2.35 2.47 8.54
C ALA A 21 -0.92 2.29 9.11
N THR A 22 -0.61 1.15 9.75
CA THR A 22 0.68 0.92 10.42
C THR A 22 1.92 1.23 9.57
N PRO A 23 2.00 0.79 8.29
CA PRO A 23 3.16 1.10 7.44
C PRO A 23 3.34 2.61 7.18
N ILE A 24 2.23 3.35 7.00
CA ILE A 24 2.26 4.80 6.83
C ILE A 24 2.70 5.48 8.12
N LEU A 25 2.13 5.06 9.27
CA LEU A 25 2.50 5.60 10.57
C LEU A 25 3.98 5.35 10.89
N LEU A 26 4.52 4.19 10.51
CA LEU A 26 5.94 3.88 10.64
C LEU A 26 6.80 4.78 9.75
N ALA A 27 6.42 4.98 8.49
CA ALA A 27 7.15 5.87 7.58
C ALA A 27 7.10 7.34 8.05
N LEU A 28 5.95 7.80 8.55
CA LEU A 28 5.80 9.11 9.19
C LEU A 28 6.69 9.24 10.43
N ALA A 29 6.68 8.25 11.32
CA ALA A 29 7.53 8.24 12.51
C ALA A 29 9.02 8.23 12.13
N CYS A 30 9.41 7.47 11.11
CA CYS A 30 10.75 7.47 10.57
C CYS A 30 11.16 8.85 10.03
N ALA A 31 10.22 9.56 9.38
CA ALA A 31 10.46 10.87 8.81
C ALA A 31 10.55 11.99 9.87
N LEU A 32 9.66 11.92 10.88
CA LEU A 32 9.42 13.01 11.84
C LEU A 32 10.16 12.83 13.17
N TRP A 33 10.80 11.67 13.41
CA TRP A 33 11.55 11.40 14.63
C TRP A 33 13.04 11.15 14.34
N PRO A 34 13.82 12.21 14.05
CA PRO A 34 15.18 12.05 13.58
C PRO A 34 16.05 11.28 14.55
N ARG A 35 16.69 10.23 14.03
CA ARG A 35 17.82 9.55 14.63
C ARG A 35 18.86 9.49 13.52
N ALA A 36 20.14 9.64 13.84
CA ALA A 36 21.18 9.53 12.82
C ALA A 36 21.54 8.04 12.63
N PRO A 37 20.93 7.30 11.68
CA PRO A 37 21.41 5.95 11.37
C PRO A 37 22.83 6.03 10.82
N SER A 38 23.58 4.92 10.91
CA SER A 38 24.85 4.84 10.21
C SER A 38 24.62 4.92 8.69
N PRO A 39 25.59 5.45 7.91
CA PRO A 39 25.44 5.56 6.45
C PRO A 39 25.08 4.23 5.77
N ALA A 40 25.61 3.11 6.26
CA ALA A 40 25.28 1.77 5.76
C ALA A 40 23.81 1.39 5.99
N ARG A 41 23.25 1.71 7.17
CA ARG A 41 21.84 1.46 7.47
C ARG A 41 20.93 2.35 6.63
N GLU A 42 21.28 3.62 6.50
CA GLU A 42 20.53 4.56 5.65
C GLU A 42 20.50 4.10 4.19
N ALA A 43 21.66 3.74 3.63
CA ALA A 43 21.74 3.21 2.27
C ALA A 43 20.89 1.93 2.09
N ALA A 44 20.94 1.00 3.04
CA ALA A 44 20.10 -0.20 3.00
C ALA A 44 18.59 0.16 3.07
N GLY A 45 18.21 1.10 3.93
CA GLY A 45 16.84 1.59 4.03
C GLY A 45 16.35 2.25 2.74
N LEU A 46 17.21 3.02 2.08
CA LEU A 46 16.92 3.63 0.77
C LEU A 46 16.72 2.58 -0.31
N VAL A 47 17.61 1.58 -0.41
CA VAL A 47 17.47 0.49 -1.38
C VAL A 47 16.12 -0.20 -1.23
N LEU A 48 15.70 -0.50 0.00
CA LEU A 48 14.42 -1.15 0.26
C LEU A 48 13.22 -0.25 -0.07
N THR A 49 13.23 1.02 0.35
CA THR A 49 12.12 1.96 0.10
C THR A 49 12.01 2.37 -1.38
N ILE A 50 13.13 2.48 -2.09
CA ILE A 50 13.15 2.65 -3.55
C ILE A 50 12.60 1.39 -4.23
N GLY A 51 13.02 0.21 -3.80
CA GLY A 51 12.49 -1.06 -4.31
C GLY A 51 10.98 -1.17 -4.11
N ALA A 52 10.47 -0.79 -2.93
CA ALA A 52 9.04 -0.70 -2.65
C ALA A 52 8.33 0.28 -3.60
N THR A 53 8.91 1.46 -3.82
CA THR A 53 8.37 2.47 -4.75
C THR A 53 8.27 1.92 -6.18
N LEU A 54 9.32 1.25 -6.67
CA LEU A 54 9.33 0.66 -8.01
C LEU A 54 8.26 -0.43 -8.16
N LEU A 55 8.09 -1.27 -7.14
CA LEU A 55 7.01 -2.26 -7.12
C LEU A 55 5.63 -1.62 -7.10
N GLY A 56 5.44 -0.56 -6.31
CA GLY A 56 4.18 0.19 -6.29
C GLY A 56 3.84 0.79 -7.66
N LEU A 57 4.81 1.43 -8.30
CA LEU A 57 4.66 1.95 -9.67
C LEU A 57 4.37 0.84 -10.68
N TRP A 58 4.97 -0.34 -10.51
CA TRP A 58 4.70 -1.50 -11.34
C TRP A 58 3.27 -2.01 -11.15
N ASN A 59 2.81 -2.14 -9.91
CA ASN A 59 1.43 -2.49 -9.57
C ASN A 59 0.44 -1.47 -10.14
N LEU A 60 0.71 -0.17 -10.00
CA LEU A 60 -0.09 0.90 -10.59
C LEU A 60 -0.15 0.79 -12.12
N TYR A 61 0.97 0.48 -12.76
CA TYR A 61 1.01 0.27 -14.21
C TYR A 61 0.16 -0.94 -14.63
N LEU A 62 0.31 -2.08 -13.95
CA LEU A 62 -0.40 -3.31 -14.27
C LEU A 62 -1.90 -3.22 -13.97
N GLY A 63 -2.29 -2.60 -12.85
CA GLY A 63 -3.67 -2.50 -12.39
C GLY A 63 -4.48 -1.42 -13.09
N TYR A 64 -3.85 -0.30 -13.49
CA TYR A 64 -4.58 0.86 -14.03
C TYR A 64 -4.16 1.24 -15.44
N VAL A 65 -2.85 1.42 -15.67
CA VAL A 65 -2.35 1.98 -16.95
C VAL A 65 -2.52 0.97 -18.09
N ARG A 66 -2.15 -0.30 -17.87
CA ARG A 66 -2.21 -1.34 -18.89
C ARG A 66 -3.64 -1.68 -19.30
N PRO A 67 -4.62 -1.87 -18.39
CA PRO A 67 -6.03 -2.08 -18.76
C PRO A 67 -6.63 -0.85 -19.45
N TRP A 68 -6.27 0.36 -19.03
CA TRP A 68 -6.70 1.59 -19.70
C TRP A 68 -6.18 1.68 -21.14
N ARG A 69 -4.89 1.39 -21.36
CA ARG A 69 -4.30 1.34 -22.72
C ARG A 69 -4.95 0.26 -23.58
N TYR A 70 -5.24 -0.91 -23.02
CA TYR A 70 -5.90 -1.99 -23.74
C TYR A 70 -7.31 -1.61 -24.19
N ARG A 71 -8.12 -1.06 -23.29
CA ARG A 71 -9.48 -0.57 -23.60
C ARG A 71 -9.48 0.50 -24.68
N ARG A 72 -8.54 1.44 -24.65
CA ARG A 72 -8.39 2.45 -25.70
C ARG A 72 -8.08 1.87 -27.08
N ARG A 73 -7.41 0.72 -27.15
CA ARG A 73 -7.02 0.09 -28.42
C ARG A 73 -8.06 -0.89 -28.98
N HIS A 74 -8.77 -1.62 -28.12
CA HIS A 74 -9.64 -2.72 -28.53
C HIS A 74 -11.14 -2.44 -28.33
N GLY A 75 -11.50 -1.31 -27.73
CA GLY A 75 -12.90 -0.89 -27.53
C GLY A 75 -13.67 -1.73 -26.50
N SER A 76 -13.17 -2.90 -26.10
CA SER A 76 -13.77 -3.77 -25.09
C SER A 76 -12.72 -4.39 -24.17
N PRO A 77 -13.06 -4.74 -22.91
CA PRO A 77 -12.20 -5.51 -22.01
C PRO A 77 -12.22 -7.02 -22.31
N THR A 78 -13.03 -7.48 -23.28
CA THR A 78 -13.18 -8.88 -23.66
C THR A 78 -11.86 -9.45 -24.16
N GLY A 79 -11.27 -10.38 -23.41
CA GLY A 79 -9.96 -10.98 -23.72
C GLY A 79 -8.75 -10.40 -22.96
N TYR A 80 -8.95 -9.41 -22.07
CA TYR A 80 -7.88 -8.93 -21.21
C TYR A 80 -7.62 -9.88 -20.03
N HIS A 81 -6.47 -10.55 -20.03
CA HIS A 81 -6.01 -11.32 -18.88
C HIS A 81 -5.40 -10.39 -17.83
N LEU A 82 -6.06 -10.32 -16.67
CA LEU A 82 -5.54 -9.63 -15.49
C LEU A 82 -4.23 -10.32 -15.08
N VAL A 83 -3.17 -9.52 -14.90
CA VAL A 83 -1.94 -9.98 -14.27
C VAL A 83 -2.02 -9.51 -12.83
N SER A 84 -2.08 -10.44 -11.89
CA SER A 84 -2.06 -10.12 -10.46
C SER A 84 -0.75 -9.40 -10.13
N GLY A 85 -0.87 -8.25 -9.46
CA GLY A 85 0.29 -7.59 -8.85
C GLY A 85 0.94 -8.46 -7.78
N LEU A 86 2.00 -7.94 -7.18
CA LEU A 86 2.61 -8.55 -5.99
C LEU A 86 2.11 -7.80 -4.75
N PRO A 87 0.86 -8.06 -4.28
CA PRO A 87 0.34 -7.39 -3.11
C PRO A 87 1.25 -7.69 -1.92
N LEU A 88 1.40 -6.72 -1.02
CA LEU A 88 2.19 -6.78 0.21
C LEU A 88 3.72 -6.77 0.07
N VAL A 89 4.31 -7.21 -1.04
CA VAL A 89 5.79 -7.22 -1.18
C VAL A 89 6.36 -5.81 -1.06
N GLY A 90 5.73 -4.83 -1.73
CA GLY A 90 6.09 -3.42 -1.59
C GLY A 90 5.95 -2.92 -0.15
N THR A 91 4.88 -3.32 0.55
CA THR A 91 4.67 -2.96 1.96
C THR A 91 5.74 -3.55 2.88
N LEU A 92 6.15 -4.81 2.68
CA LEU A 92 7.20 -5.44 3.48
C LEU A 92 8.56 -4.76 3.28
N LEU A 93 8.90 -4.43 2.04
CA LEU A 93 10.12 -3.68 1.73
C LEU A 93 10.11 -2.28 2.37
N LEU A 94 8.98 -1.57 2.30
CA LEU A 94 8.80 -0.28 2.96
C LEU A 94 9.04 -0.39 4.46
N VAL A 95 8.35 -1.33 5.12
CA VAL A 95 8.46 -1.54 6.57
C VAL A 95 9.89 -1.90 6.95
N GLY A 96 10.52 -2.83 6.23
CA GLY A 96 11.91 -3.21 6.45
C GLY A 96 12.88 -2.04 6.30
N GLY A 97 12.70 -1.22 5.26
CA GLY A 97 13.50 -0.02 5.03
C GLY A 97 13.38 1.00 6.16
N CYS A 98 12.15 1.27 6.61
CA CYS A 98 11.90 2.20 7.71
C CYS A 98 12.39 1.67 9.06
N VAL A 99 12.37 0.35 9.30
CA VAL A 99 12.93 -0.25 10.52
C VAL A 99 14.46 -0.17 10.53
N ILE A 100 15.11 -0.51 9.42
CA ILE A 100 16.58 -0.54 9.31
C ILE A 100 17.19 0.86 9.46
N ALA A 101 16.58 1.85 8.81
CA ALA A 101 17.05 3.23 8.80
C ALA A 101 16.14 4.16 9.62
N PHE A 102 15.53 3.65 10.68
CA PHE A 102 14.56 4.41 11.48
C PHE A 102 15.14 5.75 11.95
N GLY A 103 14.41 6.81 11.65
CA GLY A 103 14.80 8.18 11.98
C GLY A 103 15.57 8.89 10.85
N SER A 104 15.82 8.25 9.70
CA SER A 104 16.24 8.96 8.48
C SER A 104 15.03 9.66 7.84
N PRO A 105 15.02 11.00 7.78
CA PRO A 105 13.95 11.74 7.10
C PRO A 105 13.80 11.35 5.64
N LEU A 106 14.93 11.10 4.97
CA LEU A 106 14.94 10.72 3.56
C LEU A 106 14.28 9.36 3.35
N VAL A 107 14.65 8.35 4.15
CA VAL A 107 14.04 7.01 4.06
C VAL A 107 12.55 7.07 4.40
N GLY A 108 12.17 7.83 5.44
CA GLY A 108 10.76 8.02 5.81
C GLY A 108 9.95 8.65 4.67
N CYS A 109 10.44 9.73 4.05
CA CYS A 109 9.81 10.37 2.89
C CYS A 109 9.68 9.41 1.69
N CYS A 110 10.72 8.65 1.37
CA CYS A 110 10.67 7.62 0.33
C CYS A 110 9.64 6.53 0.68
N GLY A 111 9.57 6.12 1.94
CA GLY A 111 8.56 5.18 2.43
C GLY A 111 7.13 5.71 2.26
N LEU A 112 6.88 6.99 2.57
CA LEU A 112 5.57 7.61 2.36
C LEU A 112 5.19 7.63 0.89
N LEU A 113 6.13 8.00 0.00
CA LEU A 113 5.90 7.95 -1.44
C LEU A 113 5.58 6.52 -1.90
N ALA A 114 6.33 5.52 -1.43
CA ALA A 114 6.07 4.11 -1.74
C ALA A 114 4.64 3.69 -1.33
N ALA A 115 4.19 4.05 -0.13
CA ALA A 115 2.83 3.74 0.33
C ALA A 115 1.74 4.41 -0.52
N LEU A 116 1.98 5.62 -1.03
CA LEU A 116 1.03 6.36 -1.85
C LEU A 116 0.91 5.79 -3.26
N VAL A 117 2.00 5.28 -3.84
CA VAL A 117 2.03 4.81 -5.24
C VAL A 117 1.75 3.32 -5.40
N ASP A 118 1.60 2.56 -4.31
CA ASP A 118 1.26 1.12 -4.32
C ASP A 118 -0.22 0.89 -4.01
N PRO A 119 -1.13 0.95 -5.01
CA PRO A 119 -2.57 0.78 -4.79
C PRO A 119 -2.94 -0.62 -4.29
N ASP A 120 -2.07 -1.61 -4.48
CA ASP A 120 -2.24 -2.97 -3.96
C ASP A 120 -1.57 -3.14 -2.56
N GLY A 121 -1.04 -2.05 -2.01
CA GLY A 121 -0.40 -2.01 -0.70
C GLY A 121 -1.40 -2.08 0.45
N LEU A 122 -0.92 -2.51 1.62
CA LEU A 122 -1.73 -2.66 2.83
C LEU A 122 -2.56 -1.40 3.19
N PRO A 123 -2.06 -0.16 3.02
CA PRO A 123 -2.82 1.04 3.35
C PRO A 123 -4.07 1.27 2.49
N TRP A 124 -4.13 0.67 1.30
CA TRP A 124 -5.25 0.82 0.37
C TRP A 124 -6.33 -0.24 0.57
N ILE A 125 -6.07 -1.30 1.35
CA ILE A 125 -7.06 -2.36 1.64
C ILE A 125 -8.39 -1.78 2.17
N PRO A 126 -8.41 -0.86 3.15
CA PRO A 126 -9.67 -0.30 3.64
C PRO A 126 -10.43 0.46 2.55
N VAL A 127 -9.71 1.15 1.66
CA VAL A 127 -10.31 1.89 0.54
C VAL A 127 -10.96 0.93 -0.46
N HIS A 128 -10.28 -0.16 -0.81
CA HIS A 128 -10.78 -1.13 -1.79
C HIS A 128 -11.88 -2.05 -1.27
N THR A 129 -11.89 -2.31 0.04
CA THR A 129 -12.79 -3.32 0.62
C THR A 129 -13.91 -2.72 1.46
N TRP A 130 -14.02 -1.39 1.61
CA TRP A 130 -14.97 -0.76 2.55
C TRP A 130 -16.43 -1.22 2.41
N GLU A 131 -16.88 -1.47 1.18
CA GLU A 131 -18.24 -1.91 0.88
C GLU A 131 -18.43 -3.44 0.99
N ASP A 132 -17.35 -4.20 1.20
CA ASP A 132 -17.39 -5.65 1.37
C ASP A 132 -17.79 -6.03 2.81
N GLY A 133 -19.10 -6.15 3.04
CA GLY A 133 -19.64 -6.55 4.33
C GLY A 133 -19.17 -7.92 4.81
N SER A 134 -18.73 -8.83 3.92
CA SER A 134 -18.24 -10.15 4.34
C SER A 134 -16.89 -10.06 5.06
N LEU A 135 -16.05 -9.09 4.67
CA LEU A 135 -14.77 -8.82 5.30
C LEU A 135 -14.93 -8.04 6.62
N TRP A 136 -15.94 -7.16 6.69
CA TRP A 136 -16.03 -6.16 7.75
C TRP A 136 -17.11 -6.42 8.79
N ASP A 137 -18.24 -7.01 8.40
CA ASP A 137 -19.48 -7.06 9.20
C ASP A 137 -19.90 -8.50 9.58
N GLY A 138 -19.05 -9.49 9.26
CA GLY A 138 -19.19 -10.88 9.72
C GLY A 138 -18.74 -11.12 11.15
#